data_AF-A0A7H0IP66-F1
#
_entry.id   AF-A0A7H0IP66-F1
#
_cell.length_a   1.000
_cell.length_b   1.000
_cell.length_c   1.000
_cell.angle_alpha   90.00
_cell.angle_beta   90.00
_cell.angle_gamma   90.00
#
_symmetry.space_group_name_H-M   'P 1'
#
loop_
_entity.id
_entity.type
_entity.pdbx_description
1 polymer ?
#
loop_
_entity_poly.entity_id
_entity_poly.type
_entity_poly.pdbx_seq_one_letter_code
_entity_poly.pdbx_strand_id
1 'polypeptide(L)'
;MVPADQGGGRLMRTDTLTEPVEGLDDALAAVDALDRALTAGLLRPRPDRAADLTALADALAASPLAARVTEAAEKAAAGTAAEDHFVSLAAARTALLGAAHDALAQRIADAVGRPTGASADADAAQPAHTPDDTANLRAAARTWLTDLARAGWQGIDHDLIAGAAPVVTALLAEPSARRPAALLDGFAAELAASCPGTALERVPARRWGDLWARGMLLTVPGADAAPAPGTATGRLLPLGVDLHEHATAAQAQVHAVLEPADGTTPRLVRASVSAPKPDTVVGAGVWQLLRPHMALLAALGEGRAMELDGMPVTAGGDLLWDDAHARTGEPADAFTTARVALPTAVTAPTAPLDRHPARIAVPVLLEGYTAHQGDDGLTFTVAGQPLAVDTDRVPVAGPLTPDAVAASGACIGLLRWDGGRFAVQPLAVETVVRKKPVALHAGAWAGGTTDKAGVKAEKAATDAVAALRERAGRLLRK
;
A
#
# COMPACT_ATOMS: atom_id res chain seq x y z
N MET A 1 41.37 20.00 4.49
CA MET A 1 39.95 19.74 4.79
C MET A 1 39.13 20.75 4.01
N VAL A 2 38.65 20.33 2.85
CA VAL A 2 37.72 21.10 2.02
C VAL A 2 36.40 20.35 2.09
N PRO A 3 35.24 21.00 2.35
CA PRO A 3 33.97 20.30 2.36
C PRO A 3 33.65 19.81 0.94
N ALA A 4 33.31 18.54 0.81
CA ALA A 4 32.76 17.99 -0.42
C ALA A 4 31.29 18.40 -0.51
N ASP A 5 31.03 19.62 -0.98
CA ASP A 5 29.68 20.05 -1.34
C ASP A 5 29.73 20.99 -2.56
N GLN A 6 30.14 20.43 -3.70
CA GLN A 6 29.98 21.04 -5.02
C GLN A 6 29.67 19.93 -6.04
N GLY A 7 28.40 19.51 -6.07
CA GLY A 7 27.92 18.48 -6.96
C GLY A 7 26.45 18.11 -6.78
N GLY A 8 25.54 19.08 -6.81
CA GLY A 8 24.19 18.92 -7.39
C GLY A 8 23.23 17.83 -6.87
N GLY A 9 23.44 17.24 -5.70
CA GLY A 9 22.47 16.32 -5.07
C GLY A 9 22.64 16.31 -3.56
N ARG A 10 21.63 16.78 -2.81
CA ARG A 10 21.62 16.56 -1.36
C ARG A 10 21.57 15.05 -1.12
N LEU A 11 22.63 14.50 -0.55
CA LEU A 11 22.65 13.12 -0.07
C LEU A 11 21.57 12.95 0.99
N MET A 12 20.85 11.83 0.93
CA MET A 12 19.81 11.48 1.91
C MET A 12 20.40 11.39 3.31
N ARG A 13 19.76 12.05 4.28
CA ARG A 13 20.12 12.02 5.70
C ARG A 13 19.57 10.76 6.37
N THR A 14 20.33 9.68 6.31
CA THR A 14 19.91 8.37 6.86
C THR A 14 20.01 8.28 8.39
N ASP A 15 20.73 9.20 9.03
CA ASP A 15 20.79 9.35 10.48
C ASP A 15 19.39 9.59 11.09
N THR A 16 18.54 10.35 10.42
CA THR A 16 17.19 10.65 10.93
C THR A 16 16.24 9.45 10.91
N LEU A 17 16.57 8.39 10.17
CA LEU A 17 15.78 7.17 10.08
C LEU A 17 16.08 6.17 11.21
N THR A 18 17.22 6.31 11.90
CA THR A 18 17.60 5.40 13.00
C THR A 18 17.30 5.98 14.37
N GLU A 19 17.01 7.28 14.46
CA GLU A 19 16.59 7.94 15.69
C GLU A 19 15.19 7.51 16.13
N PRO A 20 14.95 7.36 17.45
CA PRO A 20 13.63 7.06 17.97
C PRO A 20 12.64 8.19 17.64
N VAL A 21 11.40 7.81 17.38
CA VAL A 21 10.29 8.75 17.18
C VAL A 21 9.50 8.84 18.48
N GLU A 22 9.40 10.04 19.03
CA GLU A 22 8.71 10.29 20.30
C GLU A 22 7.25 9.79 20.24
N GLY A 23 6.86 9.00 21.24
CA GLY A 23 5.50 8.46 21.36
C GLY A 23 5.11 7.38 20.34
N LEU A 24 5.98 7.02 19.38
CA LEU A 24 5.66 6.00 18.38
C LEU A 24 5.46 4.63 19.00
N ASP A 25 6.36 4.21 19.88
CA ASP A 25 6.28 2.90 20.55
C ASP A 25 5.04 2.81 21.43
N ASP A 26 4.71 3.88 22.16
CA ASP A 26 3.51 3.95 23.00
C ASP A 26 2.22 3.86 22.15
N ALA A 27 2.18 4.56 21.02
CA ALA A 27 1.05 4.50 20.10
C ALA A 27 0.90 3.07 19.52
N LEU A 28 1.99 2.45 19.07
CA LEU A 28 1.96 1.08 18.53
C LEU A 28 1.57 0.05 19.60
N ALA A 29 2.02 0.22 20.84
CA ALA A 29 1.67 -0.63 21.97
C ALA A 29 0.17 -0.53 22.34
N ALA A 30 -0.41 0.66 22.28
CA ALA A 30 -1.86 0.85 22.46
C ALA A 30 -2.68 0.16 21.36
N VAL A 31 -2.22 0.23 20.10
CA VAL A 31 -2.86 -0.50 18.99
C VAL A 31 -2.68 -2.02 19.19
N ASP A 32 -1.51 -2.49 19.64
CA ASP A 32 -1.29 -3.91 19.97
C ASP A 32 -2.20 -4.40 21.10
N ALA A 33 -2.53 -3.54 22.07
CA ALA A 33 -3.47 -3.87 23.14
C ALA A 33 -4.88 -4.15 22.60
N LEU A 34 -5.38 -3.32 21.68
CA LEU A 34 -6.65 -3.59 21.01
C LEU A 34 -6.58 -4.85 20.15
N ASP A 35 -5.50 -5.07 19.40
CA ASP A 35 -5.34 -6.25 18.54
C ASP A 35 -5.32 -7.55 19.38
N ARG A 36 -4.72 -7.50 20.57
CA ARG A 36 -4.77 -8.56 21.58
C ARG A 36 -6.18 -8.80 22.12
N ALA A 37 -6.97 -7.75 22.34
CA ALA A 37 -8.37 -7.87 22.76
C ALA A 37 -9.24 -8.48 21.64
N LEU A 38 -9.07 -8.04 20.39
CA LEU A 38 -9.75 -8.59 19.21
C LEU A 38 -9.37 -10.05 18.96
N THR A 39 -8.14 -10.46 19.27
CA THR A 39 -7.72 -11.87 19.15
C THR A 39 -8.55 -12.78 20.05
N ALA A 40 -8.81 -12.34 21.28
CA ALA A 40 -9.56 -13.09 22.29
C ALA A 40 -11.09 -12.97 22.13
N GLY A 41 -11.56 -11.89 21.49
CA GLY A 41 -12.99 -11.58 21.31
C GLY A 41 -13.55 -10.69 22.42
N LEU A 42 -14.50 -9.83 22.04
CA LEU A 42 -15.08 -8.80 22.92
C LEU A 42 -16.44 -9.16 23.51
N LEU A 43 -16.98 -10.36 23.23
CA LEU A 43 -18.26 -10.81 23.80
C LEU A 43 -18.15 -11.19 25.28
N ARG A 44 -17.03 -11.81 25.67
CA ARG A 44 -16.76 -12.26 27.05
C ARG A 44 -15.32 -11.90 27.44
N PRO A 45 -15.02 -10.61 27.60
CA PRO A 45 -13.66 -10.14 27.86
C PRO A 45 -13.15 -10.69 29.19
N ARG A 46 -11.88 -11.09 29.22
CA ARG A 46 -11.17 -11.47 30.45
C ARG A 46 -10.63 -10.21 31.14
N PRO A 47 -10.37 -10.24 32.46
CA PRO A 47 -9.89 -9.05 33.19
C PRO A 47 -8.59 -8.44 32.64
N ASP A 48 -7.67 -9.26 32.11
CA ASP A 48 -6.45 -8.79 31.45
C ASP A 48 -6.75 -7.99 30.17
N ARG A 49 -7.84 -8.32 29.46
CA ARG A 49 -8.28 -7.61 28.25
C ARG A 49 -8.99 -6.29 28.56
N ALA A 50 -9.57 -6.14 29.74
CA ALA A 50 -10.12 -4.86 30.18
C ALA A 50 -9.01 -3.81 30.34
N ALA A 51 -7.85 -4.20 30.89
CA ALA A 51 -6.69 -3.32 31.00
C ALA A 51 -6.12 -2.91 29.62
N ASP A 52 -6.08 -3.83 28.66
CA ASP A 52 -5.69 -3.54 27.27
C ASP A 52 -6.60 -2.45 26.64
N LEU A 53 -7.91 -2.51 26.89
CA LEU A 53 -8.87 -1.51 26.39
C LEU A 53 -8.76 -0.15 27.10
N THR A 54 -8.45 -0.14 28.40
CA THR A 54 -8.17 1.10 29.14
C THR A 54 -6.91 1.78 28.60
N ALA A 55 -5.84 1.03 28.35
CA ALA A 55 -4.61 1.58 27.79
C ALA A 55 -4.83 2.25 26.42
N LEU A 56 -5.72 1.68 25.58
CA LEU A 56 -6.14 2.33 24.34
C LEU A 56 -6.85 3.67 24.61
N ALA A 57 -7.80 3.71 25.55
CA ALA A 57 -8.52 4.94 25.88
C ALA A 57 -7.57 6.04 26.42
N ASP A 58 -6.62 5.66 27.29
CA ASP A 58 -5.63 6.57 27.87
C ASP A 58 -4.74 7.19 26.80
N ALA A 59 -4.32 6.42 25.78
CA ALA A 59 -3.53 6.92 24.65
C ALA A 59 -4.26 8.01 23.84
N LEU A 60 -5.59 8.06 23.91
CA LEU A 60 -6.42 9.05 23.23
C LEU A 60 -7.02 10.11 24.18
N ALA A 61 -6.61 10.15 25.46
CA ALA A 61 -7.22 11.02 26.47
C ALA A 61 -7.13 12.53 26.13
N ALA A 62 -6.07 12.95 25.43
CA ALA A 62 -5.89 14.33 24.99
C ALA A 62 -6.50 14.63 23.60
N SER A 63 -7.18 13.65 22.97
CA SER A 63 -7.74 13.78 21.64
C SER A 63 -9.24 14.17 21.66
N PRO A 64 -9.78 14.70 20.55
CA PRO A 64 -11.22 14.91 20.40
C PRO A 64 -12.07 13.62 20.52
N LEU A 65 -11.46 12.44 20.41
CA LEU A 65 -12.14 11.15 20.51
C LEU A 65 -12.24 10.63 21.96
N ALA A 66 -11.58 11.28 22.93
CA ALA A 66 -11.38 10.78 24.30
C ALA A 66 -12.68 10.24 24.94
N ALA A 67 -13.74 11.04 24.98
CA ALA A 67 -14.99 10.65 25.63
C ALA A 67 -15.65 9.42 24.97
N ARG A 68 -15.70 9.39 23.63
CA ARG A 68 -16.31 8.30 22.88
C ARG A 68 -15.51 6.99 22.98
N VAL A 69 -14.19 7.10 22.96
CA VAL A 69 -13.30 5.94 23.07
C VAL A 69 -13.31 5.38 24.48
N THR A 70 -13.34 6.25 25.50
CA THR A 70 -13.46 5.82 26.91
C THR A 70 -14.76 5.05 27.12
N GLU A 71 -15.90 5.60 26.68
CA GLU A 71 -17.19 4.90 26.75
C GLU A 71 -17.15 3.56 26.01
N ALA A 72 -16.61 3.54 24.79
CA ALA A 72 -16.51 2.32 23.99
C ALA A 72 -15.62 1.26 24.65
N ALA A 73 -14.48 1.65 25.22
CA ALA A 73 -13.57 0.78 25.94
C ALA A 73 -14.24 0.18 27.19
N GLU A 74 -14.95 0.99 27.97
CA GLU A 74 -15.71 0.52 29.14
C GLU A 74 -16.81 -0.49 28.75
N LYS A 75 -17.60 -0.18 27.72
CA LYS A 75 -18.65 -1.09 27.24
C LYS A 75 -18.07 -2.39 26.68
N ALA A 76 -16.97 -2.31 25.95
CA ALA A 76 -16.28 -3.48 25.43
C ALA A 76 -15.68 -4.33 26.56
N ALA A 77 -15.06 -3.71 27.57
CA ALA A 77 -14.54 -4.39 28.75
C ALA A 77 -15.63 -5.04 29.60
N ALA A 78 -16.86 -4.51 29.57
CA ALA A 78 -18.03 -5.11 30.21
C ALA A 78 -18.74 -6.17 29.34
N GLY A 79 -18.30 -6.41 28.10
CA GLY A 79 -18.98 -7.32 27.16
C GLY A 79 -20.35 -6.82 26.67
N THR A 80 -20.58 -5.51 26.73
CA THR A 80 -21.87 -4.86 26.39
C THR A 80 -21.76 -3.86 25.24
N ALA A 81 -20.63 -3.88 24.50
CA ALA A 81 -20.41 -3.02 23.35
C ALA A 81 -21.43 -3.30 22.23
N ALA A 82 -22.22 -2.27 21.93
CA ALA A 82 -22.98 -2.15 20.68
C ALA A 82 -22.10 -1.74 19.49
N GLU A 83 -22.67 -1.80 18.29
CA GLU A 83 -22.02 -1.48 17.00
C GLU A 83 -21.26 -0.13 17.00
N ASP A 84 -21.89 0.94 17.49
CA ASP A 84 -21.27 2.29 17.55
C ASP A 84 -20.00 2.33 18.41
N HIS A 85 -19.91 1.48 19.43
CA HIS A 85 -18.70 1.37 20.26
C HIS A 85 -17.58 0.72 19.46
N PHE A 86 -17.86 -0.31 18.65
CA PHE A 86 -16.85 -0.91 17.78
C PHE A 86 -16.38 0.04 16.67
N VAL A 87 -17.28 0.87 16.12
CA VAL A 87 -16.89 1.97 15.22
C VAL A 87 -15.93 2.92 15.92
N SER A 88 -16.20 3.27 17.19
CA SER A 88 -15.35 4.16 17.99
C SER A 88 -13.96 3.55 18.28
N LEU A 89 -13.89 2.24 18.56
CA LEU A 89 -12.62 1.52 18.74
C LEU A 89 -11.83 1.42 17.43
N ALA A 90 -12.50 1.16 16.31
CA ALA A 90 -11.87 1.21 14.98
C ALA A 90 -11.31 2.60 14.67
N ALA A 91 -12.07 3.66 14.96
CA ALA A 91 -11.63 5.04 14.79
C ALA A 91 -10.42 5.39 15.67
N ALA A 92 -10.43 4.99 16.94
CA ALA A 92 -9.29 5.14 17.85
C ALA A 92 -8.01 4.50 17.29
N ARG A 93 -8.13 3.25 16.85
CA ARG A 93 -7.04 2.48 16.25
C ARG A 93 -6.47 3.18 15.02
N THR A 94 -7.34 3.60 14.10
CA THR A 94 -6.95 4.32 12.88
C THR A 94 -6.35 5.69 13.19
N ALA A 95 -6.83 6.40 14.20
CA ALA A 95 -6.27 7.70 14.60
C ALA A 95 -4.84 7.57 15.14
N LEU A 96 -4.57 6.57 15.99
CA LEU A 96 -3.21 6.29 16.50
C LEU A 96 -2.25 5.91 15.37
N LEU A 97 -2.68 5.05 14.44
CA LEU A 97 -1.88 4.68 13.27
C LEU A 97 -1.69 5.87 12.31
N GLY A 98 -2.67 6.75 12.21
CA GLY A 98 -2.55 8.01 11.48
C GLY A 98 -1.51 8.95 12.10
N ALA A 99 -1.49 9.09 13.43
CA ALA A 99 -0.47 9.87 14.13
C ALA A 99 0.93 9.27 13.95
N ALA A 100 1.06 7.94 14.06
CA ALA A 100 2.31 7.23 13.78
C ALA A 100 2.77 7.44 12.33
N HIS A 101 1.86 7.35 11.36
CA HIS A 101 2.14 7.64 9.96
C HIS A 101 2.67 9.07 9.78
N ASP A 102 2.01 10.07 10.38
CA ASP A 102 2.38 11.48 10.20
C ASP A 102 3.76 11.77 10.82
N ALA A 103 4.07 11.19 11.97
CA ALA A 103 5.40 11.29 12.59
C ALA A 103 6.50 10.63 11.74
N LEU A 104 6.23 9.43 11.20
CA LEU A 104 7.16 8.73 10.30
C LEU A 104 7.33 9.47 8.96
N ALA A 105 6.25 10.03 8.41
CA ALA A 105 6.28 10.81 7.18
C ALA A 105 7.12 12.08 7.36
N GLN A 106 7.06 12.74 8.53
CA GLN A 106 7.93 13.87 8.85
C GLN A 106 9.41 13.44 8.89
N ARG A 107 9.75 12.31 9.53
CA ARG A 107 11.12 11.77 9.54
C ARG A 107 11.64 11.50 8.12
N ILE A 108 10.80 10.96 7.25
CA ILE A 108 11.14 10.74 5.84
C ILE A 108 11.34 12.07 5.10
N ALA A 109 10.50 13.07 5.36
CA ALA A 109 10.65 14.38 4.76
C ALA A 109 12.00 15.01 5.15
N ASP A 110 12.40 14.90 6.42
CA ASP A 110 13.69 15.36 6.92
C ASP A 110 14.87 14.58 6.30
N ALA A 111 14.71 13.27 6.11
CA ALA A 111 15.72 12.39 5.51
C ALA A 111 15.96 12.72 4.03
N VAL A 112 14.88 12.87 3.26
CA VAL A 112 14.95 13.07 1.80
C VAL A 112 15.17 14.54 1.43
N GLY A 113 14.74 15.48 2.27
CA GLY A 113 14.99 16.91 2.09
C GLY A 113 14.27 17.54 0.88
N ARG A 114 13.18 16.91 0.41
CA ARG A 114 12.34 17.42 -0.70
C ARG A 114 11.53 18.65 -0.27
N PRO A 115 11.16 19.53 -1.22
CA PRO A 115 10.28 20.65 -0.92
C PRO A 115 8.94 20.14 -0.38
N THR A 116 8.48 20.74 0.71
CA THR A 116 7.12 20.54 1.18
C THR A 116 6.19 21.30 0.24
N GLY A 117 5.24 20.60 -0.39
CA GLY A 117 4.14 21.30 -1.04
C GLY A 117 3.40 22.12 0.00
N ALA A 118 2.96 23.33 -0.35
CA ALA A 118 2.00 24.03 0.50
C ALA A 118 0.82 23.08 0.66
N SER A 119 0.53 22.67 1.90
CA SER A 119 -0.81 22.18 2.22
C SER A 119 -1.71 23.32 1.80
N ALA A 120 -2.39 23.19 0.66
CA ALA A 120 -3.65 23.87 0.52
C ALA A 120 -4.41 23.41 1.76
N ASP A 121 -4.68 24.33 2.68
CA ASP A 121 -5.78 24.16 3.62
C ASP A 121 -6.95 23.83 2.72
N ALA A 122 -7.18 22.53 2.54
CA ALA A 122 -8.33 22.05 1.85
C ALA A 122 -9.43 22.42 2.84
N ASP A 123 -10.01 23.61 2.64
CA ASP A 123 -11.36 23.89 3.05
C ASP A 123 -12.11 22.60 2.80
N ALA A 124 -12.49 21.93 3.89
CA ALA A 124 -13.05 20.60 3.83
C ALA A 124 -14.31 20.72 3.02
N ALA A 125 -14.19 20.51 1.71
CA ALA A 125 -15.29 20.63 0.78
C ALA A 125 -16.30 19.63 1.29
N GLN A 126 -17.42 20.16 1.77
CA GLN A 126 -18.44 19.36 2.41
C GLN A 126 -18.84 18.31 1.38
N PRO A 127 -18.71 17.01 1.72
CA PRO A 127 -18.97 15.96 0.75
C PRO A 127 -20.37 16.18 0.20
N ALA A 128 -20.50 16.22 -1.13
CA ALA A 128 -21.79 16.33 -1.76
C ALA A 128 -22.69 15.22 -1.19
N HIS A 129 -23.78 15.62 -0.53
CA HIS A 129 -24.67 14.68 0.13
C HIS A 129 -25.54 14.00 -0.94
N THR A 130 -24.96 13.02 -1.60
CA THR A 130 -25.73 12.10 -2.44
C THR A 130 -26.47 11.14 -1.51
N PRO A 131 -27.77 10.87 -1.74
CA PRO A 131 -28.47 9.82 -1.00
C PRO A 131 -27.67 8.52 -1.05
N ASP A 132 -27.39 7.94 0.12
CA ASP A 132 -26.66 6.67 0.21
C ASP A 132 -27.63 5.52 -0.01
N ASP A 133 -27.90 5.20 -1.28
CA ASP A 133 -28.71 4.05 -1.69
C ASP A 133 -28.10 2.70 -1.25
N THR A 134 -26.88 2.72 -0.67
CA THR A 134 -26.17 1.55 -0.14
C THR A 134 -26.16 1.46 1.39
N ALA A 135 -26.88 2.35 2.10
CA ALA A 135 -26.84 2.44 3.56
C ALA A 135 -27.16 1.11 4.28
N ASN A 136 -28.17 0.40 3.79
CA ASN A 136 -28.58 -0.93 4.26
C ASN A 136 -27.51 -2.01 3.99
N LEU A 137 -26.79 -1.94 2.86
CA LEU A 137 -25.68 -2.85 2.57
C LEU A 137 -24.47 -2.57 3.48
N ARG A 138 -24.15 -1.29 3.70
CA ARG A 138 -23.10 -0.87 4.62
C ARG A 138 -23.42 -1.29 6.06
N ALA A 139 -24.68 -1.20 6.48
CA ALA A 139 -25.13 -1.70 7.78
C ALA A 139 -24.97 -3.23 7.90
N ALA A 140 -25.33 -4.00 6.87
CA ALA A 140 -25.14 -5.45 6.88
C ALA A 140 -23.65 -5.84 7.03
N ALA A 141 -22.75 -5.14 6.33
CA ALA A 141 -21.31 -5.32 6.47
C ALA A 141 -20.80 -5.01 7.88
N ARG A 142 -21.31 -3.94 8.48
CA ARG A 142 -20.92 -3.52 9.83
C ARG A 142 -21.42 -4.49 10.91
N THR A 143 -22.61 -5.07 10.73
CA THR A 143 -23.10 -6.16 11.58
C THR A 143 -22.15 -7.36 11.53
N TRP A 144 -21.76 -7.81 10.34
CA TRP A 144 -20.82 -8.93 10.19
C TRP A 144 -19.45 -8.65 10.85
N LEU A 145 -18.89 -7.46 10.65
CA LEU A 145 -17.64 -7.03 11.29
C LEU A 145 -17.76 -6.91 12.83
N THR A 146 -18.93 -6.53 13.32
CA THR A 146 -19.26 -6.49 14.75
C THR A 146 -19.30 -7.91 15.34
N ASP A 147 -19.88 -8.86 14.62
CA ASP A 147 -19.92 -10.26 15.05
C ASP A 147 -18.52 -10.91 15.04
N LEU A 148 -17.67 -10.55 14.06
CA LEU A 148 -16.24 -10.91 14.08
C LEU A 148 -15.53 -10.38 15.33
N ALA A 149 -15.71 -9.11 15.69
CA ALA A 149 -15.08 -8.53 16.88
C ALA A 149 -15.57 -9.19 18.18
N ARG A 150 -16.85 -9.58 18.24
CA ARG A 150 -17.43 -10.30 19.38
C ARG A 150 -16.84 -11.69 19.53
N ALA A 151 -16.77 -12.46 18.44
CA ALA A 151 -16.21 -13.81 18.42
C ALA A 151 -14.71 -13.80 18.67
N GLY A 152 -14.01 -12.81 18.13
CA GLY A 152 -12.56 -12.70 18.10
C GLY A 152 -11.91 -13.67 17.12
N TRP A 153 -10.64 -13.43 16.82
CA TRP A 153 -9.88 -14.22 15.83
C TRP A 153 -9.79 -15.71 16.18
N GLN A 154 -9.69 -16.03 17.46
CA GLN A 154 -9.66 -17.42 17.92
C GLN A 154 -11.06 -18.07 17.92
N GLY A 155 -12.13 -17.28 17.84
CA GLY A 155 -13.51 -17.75 17.85
C GLY A 155 -14.14 -17.86 16.46
N ILE A 156 -13.41 -17.57 15.37
CA ILE A 156 -13.97 -17.69 14.02
C ILE A 156 -14.21 -19.16 13.64
N ASP A 157 -15.36 -19.39 13.02
CA ASP A 157 -15.78 -20.67 12.44
C ASP A 157 -16.30 -20.49 11.01
N HIS A 158 -16.64 -21.61 10.36
CA HIS A 158 -17.09 -21.58 8.97
C HIS A 158 -18.42 -20.85 8.78
N ASP A 159 -19.32 -20.88 9.76
CA ASP A 159 -20.64 -20.25 9.67
C ASP A 159 -20.51 -18.72 9.75
N LEU A 160 -19.70 -18.20 10.67
CA LEU A 160 -19.42 -16.77 10.80
C LEU A 160 -18.76 -16.21 9.53
N ILE A 161 -17.82 -16.97 8.95
CA ILE A 161 -17.13 -16.55 7.72
C ILE A 161 -18.05 -16.62 6.51
N ALA A 162 -18.90 -17.66 6.40
CA ALA A 162 -19.87 -17.79 5.32
C ALA A 162 -20.87 -16.63 5.29
N GLY A 163 -21.13 -15.98 6.44
CA GLY A 163 -21.96 -14.78 6.53
C GLY A 163 -21.50 -13.59 5.67
N ALA A 164 -20.21 -13.54 5.29
CA ALA A 164 -19.66 -12.48 4.45
C ALA A 164 -20.15 -12.55 2.99
N ALA A 165 -20.33 -13.75 2.45
CA ALA A 165 -20.56 -13.98 1.02
C ALA A 165 -21.78 -13.23 0.45
N PRO A 166 -22.99 -13.29 1.05
CA PRO A 166 -24.14 -12.53 0.55
C PRO A 166 -23.94 -11.01 0.64
N VAL A 167 -23.24 -10.54 1.68
CA VAL A 167 -22.95 -9.10 1.87
C VAL A 167 -21.98 -8.59 0.80
N VAL A 168 -20.86 -9.30 0.61
CA VAL A 168 -19.86 -8.96 -0.43
C VAL A 168 -20.50 -8.97 -1.82
N THR A 169 -21.32 -10.00 -2.12
CA THR A 169 -22.01 -10.10 -3.41
C THR A 169 -22.90 -8.89 -3.68
N ALA A 170 -23.68 -8.47 -2.68
CA ALA A 170 -24.55 -7.30 -2.80
C ALA A 170 -23.75 -5.99 -2.93
N LEU A 171 -22.67 -5.82 -2.17
CA LEU A 171 -21.82 -4.63 -2.27
C LEU A 171 -21.08 -4.55 -3.62
N LEU A 172 -20.64 -5.67 -4.20
CA LEU A 172 -19.98 -5.69 -5.51
C LEU A 172 -20.89 -5.25 -6.66
N ALA A 173 -22.20 -5.50 -6.54
CA ALA A 173 -23.20 -5.08 -7.51
C ALA A 173 -23.29 -3.54 -7.60
N GLU A 174 -23.04 -2.84 -6.49
CA GLU A 174 -23.12 -1.39 -6.40
C GLU A 174 -21.76 -0.71 -6.65
N PRO A 175 -21.58 0.06 -7.74
CA PRO A 175 -20.29 0.67 -8.06
C PRO A 175 -19.68 1.53 -6.96
N SER A 176 -20.51 2.29 -6.23
CA SER A 176 -20.11 3.14 -5.10
C SER A 176 -19.68 2.35 -3.86
N ALA A 177 -20.04 1.07 -3.75
CA ALA A 177 -19.71 0.20 -2.63
C ALA A 177 -18.59 -0.82 -2.94
N ARG A 178 -18.01 -0.80 -4.14
CA ARG A 178 -16.96 -1.74 -4.54
C ARG A 178 -15.69 -1.67 -3.69
N ARG A 179 -15.35 -0.48 -3.16
CA ARG A 179 -14.18 -0.30 -2.30
C ARG A 179 -14.30 -1.10 -1.00
N PRO A 180 -15.36 -0.94 -0.18
CA PRO A 180 -15.56 -1.84 0.97
C PRO A 180 -15.77 -3.29 0.51
N ALA A 181 -16.46 -3.56 -0.61
CA ALA A 181 -16.66 -4.92 -1.08
C ALA A 181 -15.36 -5.69 -1.32
N ALA A 182 -14.41 -5.10 -2.06
CA ALA A 182 -13.13 -5.72 -2.38
C ALA A 182 -12.27 -5.98 -1.13
N LEU A 183 -12.33 -5.07 -0.15
CA LEU A 183 -11.64 -5.27 1.13
C LEU A 183 -12.25 -6.43 1.93
N LEU A 184 -13.58 -6.48 2.00
CA LEU A 184 -14.28 -7.52 2.76
C LEU A 184 -14.16 -8.89 2.07
N ASP A 185 -14.14 -8.95 0.75
CA ASP A 185 -13.88 -10.16 -0.02
C ASP A 185 -12.49 -10.75 0.31
N GLY A 186 -11.45 -9.92 0.22
CA GLY A 186 -10.08 -10.32 0.57
C GLY A 186 -9.96 -10.74 2.04
N PHE A 187 -10.55 -9.97 2.95
CA PHE A 187 -10.52 -10.30 4.38
C PHE A 187 -11.25 -11.60 4.70
N ALA A 188 -12.44 -11.82 4.13
CA ALA A 188 -13.19 -13.06 4.29
C ALA A 188 -12.42 -14.27 3.72
N ALA A 189 -11.74 -14.11 2.58
CA ALA A 189 -10.93 -15.17 1.99
C ALA A 189 -9.76 -15.58 2.90
N GLU A 190 -9.10 -14.62 3.54
CA GLU A 190 -8.02 -14.92 4.49
C GLU A 190 -8.50 -15.59 5.77
N LEU A 191 -9.64 -15.13 6.30
CA LEU A 191 -10.28 -15.77 7.45
C LEU A 191 -10.67 -17.20 7.10
N ALA A 192 -11.23 -17.43 5.91
CA ALA A 192 -11.61 -18.76 5.42
C ALA A 192 -10.40 -19.70 5.32
N ALA A 193 -9.27 -19.21 4.80
CA ALA A 193 -8.02 -19.97 4.73
C ALA A 193 -7.43 -20.30 6.10
N SER A 194 -7.84 -19.57 7.13
CA SER A 194 -7.34 -19.67 8.51
C SER A 194 -8.36 -20.29 9.48
N CYS A 195 -9.45 -20.85 8.95
CA CYS A 195 -10.56 -21.40 9.73
C CYS A 195 -10.38 -22.89 10.02
N PRO A 196 -10.67 -23.39 11.25
CA PRO A 196 -11.16 -22.63 12.41
C PRO A 196 -10.04 -21.87 13.13
N GLY A 197 -10.38 -20.71 13.72
CA GLY A 197 -9.41 -19.85 14.38
C GLY A 197 -8.73 -20.49 15.60
N THR A 198 -9.39 -21.46 16.24
CA THR A 198 -8.85 -22.23 17.37
C THR A 198 -7.67 -23.11 16.99
N ALA A 199 -7.51 -23.45 15.71
CA ALA A 199 -6.41 -24.28 15.21
C ALA A 199 -5.18 -23.47 14.80
N LEU A 200 -5.23 -22.13 14.88
CA LEU A 200 -4.12 -21.27 14.46
C LEU A 200 -2.99 -21.28 15.47
N GLU A 201 -1.80 -21.69 15.04
CA GLU A 201 -0.57 -21.55 15.82
C GLU A 201 -0.18 -20.08 16.05
N ARG A 202 -0.46 -19.23 15.06
CA ARG A 202 -0.18 -17.79 15.12
C ARG A 202 -1.30 -17.02 14.43
N VAL A 203 -1.82 -16.02 15.14
CA VAL A 203 -2.82 -15.09 14.62
C VAL A 203 -2.11 -13.83 14.08
N PRO A 204 -2.35 -13.41 12.83
CA PRO A 204 -1.79 -12.17 12.27
C PRO A 204 -2.55 -10.94 12.80
N ALA A 205 -2.52 -10.74 14.12
CA ALA A 205 -3.41 -9.83 14.85
C ALA A 205 -3.37 -8.39 14.32
N ARG A 206 -2.17 -7.84 14.04
CA ARG A 206 -2.01 -6.49 13.46
C ARG A 206 -2.72 -6.35 12.12
N ARG A 207 -2.48 -7.30 11.22
CA ARG A 207 -3.01 -7.29 9.85
C ARG A 207 -4.54 -7.43 9.84
N TRP A 208 -5.08 -8.34 10.64
CA TRP A 208 -6.53 -8.51 10.75
C TRP A 208 -7.19 -7.35 11.49
N GLY A 209 -6.52 -6.75 12.48
CA GLY A 209 -6.94 -5.50 13.10
C GLY A 209 -7.00 -4.33 12.09
N ASP A 210 -6.02 -4.23 11.18
CA ASP A 210 -6.00 -3.23 10.12
C ASP A 210 -7.18 -3.39 9.17
N LEU A 211 -7.42 -4.62 8.69
CA LEU A 211 -8.54 -4.92 7.79
C LEU A 211 -9.89 -4.71 8.46
N TRP A 212 -10.05 -5.15 9.71
CA TRP A 212 -11.28 -4.96 10.48
C TRP A 212 -11.58 -3.49 10.72
N ALA A 213 -10.62 -2.72 11.24
CA ALA A 213 -10.82 -1.30 11.51
C ALA A 213 -11.12 -0.53 10.22
N ARG A 214 -10.39 -0.85 9.13
CA ARG A 214 -10.63 -0.25 7.82
C ARG A 214 -12.01 -0.60 7.27
N GLY A 215 -12.43 -1.86 7.40
CA GLY A 215 -13.77 -2.31 7.03
C GLY A 215 -14.84 -1.53 7.80
N MET A 216 -14.71 -1.46 9.13
CA MET A 216 -15.65 -0.73 10.00
C MET A 216 -15.81 0.72 9.56
N LEU A 217 -14.71 1.43 9.35
CA LEU A 217 -14.76 2.84 8.95
C LEU A 217 -15.32 3.05 7.53
N LEU A 218 -15.03 2.16 6.58
CA LEU A 218 -15.60 2.26 5.22
C LEU A 218 -17.12 2.02 5.19
N THR A 219 -17.70 1.41 6.23
CA THR A 219 -19.16 1.30 6.32
C THR A 219 -19.84 2.58 6.83
N VAL A 220 -19.09 3.54 7.37
CA VAL A 220 -19.65 4.81 7.85
C VAL A 220 -19.96 5.70 6.63
N PRO A 221 -21.20 6.22 6.49
CA PRO A 221 -21.54 7.11 5.37
C PRO A 221 -20.58 8.30 5.27
N GLY A 222 -20.10 8.57 4.05
CA GLY A 222 -19.18 9.67 3.78
C GLY A 222 -17.71 9.42 4.16
N ALA A 223 -17.38 8.30 4.82
CA ALA A 223 -15.99 7.98 5.16
C ALA A 223 -15.11 7.76 3.92
N ASP A 224 -15.71 7.29 2.84
CA ASP A 224 -15.09 7.09 1.52
C ASP A 224 -15.30 8.27 0.56
N ALA A 225 -15.94 9.36 1.01
CA ALA A 225 -16.16 10.53 0.17
C ALA A 225 -14.81 11.20 -0.14
N ALA A 226 -14.35 11.01 -1.37
CA ALA A 226 -13.22 11.75 -1.92
C ALA A 226 -13.74 13.02 -2.60
N PRO A 227 -12.99 14.13 -2.55
CA PRO A 227 -13.27 15.27 -3.43
C PRO A 227 -13.22 14.82 -4.89
N ALA A 228 -13.96 15.53 -5.74
CA ALA A 228 -13.94 15.28 -7.18
C ALA A 228 -12.48 15.33 -7.69
N PRO A 229 -12.07 14.40 -8.57
CA PRO A 229 -10.71 14.39 -9.09
C PRO A 229 -10.43 15.69 -9.85
N GLY A 230 -9.23 16.22 -9.66
CA GLY A 230 -8.70 17.28 -10.52
C GLY A 230 -8.21 16.69 -11.85
N THR A 231 -7.52 17.50 -12.64
CA THR A 231 -6.88 17.06 -13.88
C THR A 231 -5.38 17.35 -13.87
N ALA A 232 -4.63 16.49 -14.54
CA ALA A 232 -3.18 16.58 -14.70
C ALA A 232 -2.82 16.65 -16.19
N THR A 233 -2.15 17.73 -16.58
CA THR A 233 -1.60 17.94 -17.93
C THR A 233 -0.11 18.20 -17.81
N GLY A 234 0.70 17.52 -18.62
CA GLY A 234 2.16 17.62 -18.56
C GLY A 234 2.87 16.32 -18.88
N ARG A 235 4.16 16.27 -18.55
CA ARG A 235 5.03 15.14 -18.86
C ARG A 235 5.18 14.24 -17.64
N LEU A 236 4.83 12.97 -17.78
CA LEU A 236 4.94 11.94 -16.76
C LEU A 236 6.21 11.12 -16.97
N LEU A 237 7.04 11.03 -15.93
CA LEU A 237 8.34 10.37 -15.91
C LEU A 237 8.31 9.16 -14.98
N PRO A 238 8.19 7.93 -15.50
CA PRO A 238 8.16 6.72 -14.68
C PRO A 238 9.50 6.48 -13.96
N LEU A 239 9.42 6.14 -12.67
CA LEU A 239 10.57 5.75 -11.84
C LEU A 239 10.69 4.23 -11.71
N GLY A 240 9.56 3.53 -11.61
CA GLY A 240 9.48 2.09 -11.39
C GLY A 240 8.08 1.62 -11.07
N VAL A 241 7.91 0.31 -10.85
CA VAL A 241 6.61 -0.30 -10.56
C VAL A 241 6.69 -1.17 -9.31
N ASP A 242 5.75 -0.99 -8.38
CA ASP A 242 5.46 -1.91 -7.29
C ASP A 242 4.39 -2.91 -7.78
N LEU A 243 4.66 -4.21 -7.65
CA LEU A 243 3.75 -5.26 -8.11
C LEU A 243 3.16 -5.97 -6.90
N HIS A 244 1.86 -5.85 -6.72
CA HIS A 244 1.10 -6.52 -5.67
C HIS A 244 0.40 -7.74 -6.24
N GLU A 245 0.64 -8.90 -5.64
CA GLU A 245 -0.05 -10.15 -5.97
C GLU A 245 -0.87 -10.65 -4.78
N HIS A 246 -2.14 -10.92 -5.02
CA HIS A 246 -3.06 -11.62 -4.13
C HIS A 246 -3.55 -12.91 -4.82
N ALA A 247 -4.12 -13.84 -4.08
CA ALA A 247 -4.67 -15.07 -4.67
C ALA A 247 -5.74 -14.80 -5.74
N THR A 248 -6.51 -13.72 -5.58
CA THR A 248 -7.66 -13.39 -6.44
C THR A 248 -7.48 -12.15 -7.31
N ALA A 249 -6.38 -11.40 -7.13
CA ALA A 249 -6.15 -10.15 -7.83
C ALA A 249 -4.66 -9.85 -7.96
N ALA A 250 -4.30 -9.04 -8.96
CA ALA A 250 -2.98 -8.42 -9.04
C ALA A 250 -3.13 -6.94 -9.34
N GLN A 251 -2.16 -6.15 -8.87
CA GLN A 251 -2.06 -4.72 -9.15
C GLN A 251 -0.62 -4.34 -9.48
N ALA A 252 -0.43 -3.57 -10.54
CA ALA A 252 0.81 -2.85 -10.79
C ALA A 252 0.60 -1.38 -10.46
N GLN A 253 1.45 -0.84 -9.60
CA GLN A 253 1.47 0.58 -9.22
C GLN A 253 2.75 1.22 -9.72
N VAL A 254 2.64 2.06 -10.74
CA VAL A 254 3.76 2.82 -11.29
C VAL A 254 3.95 4.09 -10.48
N HIS A 255 5.15 4.26 -9.93
CA HIS A 255 5.57 5.51 -9.29
C HIS A 255 6.25 6.40 -10.32
N ALA A 256 5.88 7.68 -10.35
CA ALA A 256 6.37 8.61 -11.36
C ALA A 256 6.49 10.04 -10.81
N VAL A 257 7.26 10.85 -11.53
CA VAL A 257 7.28 12.31 -11.38
C VAL A 257 6.45 12.92 -12.49
N LEU A 258 5.47 13.75 -12.15
CA LEU A 258 4.75 14.59 -13.10
C LEU A 258 5.42 15.97 -13.16
N GLU A 259 5.80 16.39 -14.36
CA GLU A 259 6.20 17.76 -14.70
C GLU A 259 4.99 18.48 -15.32
N PRO A 260 4.29 19.36 -14.57
CA PRO A 260 3.12 20.05 -15.07
C PRO A 260 3.43 20.92 -16.31
N ALA A 261 2.52 20.92 -17.29
CA ALA A 261 2.67 21.71 -18.52
C ALA A 261 2.68 23.23 -18.27
N ASP A 262 2.10 23.68 -17.16
CA ASP A 262 2.08 25.09 -16.74
C ASP A 262 3.40 25.53 -16.08
N GLY A 263 4.39 24.63 -15.96
CA GLY A 263 5.69 24.91 -15.36
C GLY A 263 5.67 25.01 -13.83
N THR A 264 4.56 24.62 -13.19
CA THR A 264 4.51 24.53 -11.71
C THR A 264 5.39 23.40 -11.18
N THR A 265 5.59 23.36 -9.86
CA THR A 265 6.50 22.42 -9.22
C THR A 265 6.17 20.97 -9.57
N PRO A 266 7.18 20.14 -9.94
CA PRO A 266 6.98 18.72 -10.18
C PRO A 266 6.33 18.02 -9.00
N ARG A 267 5.54 16.98 -9.26
CA ARG A 267 4.76 16.27 -8.23
C ARG A 267 5.02 14.78 -8.30
N LEU A 268 5.09 14.13 -7.14
CA LEU A 268 5.04 12.67 -7.08
C LEU A 268 3.62 12.21 -7.33
N VAL A 269 3.48 11.29 -8.27
CA VAL A 269 2.19 10.69 -8.62
C VAL A 269 2.33 9.17 -8.73
N ARG A 270 1.20 8.49 -8.63
CA ARG A 270 1.09 7.05 -8.85
C ARG A 270 0.02 6.78 -9.89
N ALA A 271 0.23 5.79 -10.75
CA ALA A 271 -0.80 5.24 -11.62
C ALA A 271 -0.92 3.75 -11.32
N SER A 272 -2.12 3.26 -11.07
CA SER A 272 -2.34 1.85 -10.72
C SER A 272 -3.30 1.19 -11.68
N VAL A 273 -3.00 -0.05 -12.04
CA VAL A 273 -3.88 -0.93 -12.82
C VAL A 273 -4.04 -2.24 -12.06
N SER A 274 -5.28 -2.70 -11.92
CA SER A 274 -5.59 -3.93 -11.21
C SER A 274 -6.42 -4.85 -12.10
N ALA A 275 -6.22 -6.16 -11.97
CA ALA A 275 -7.02 -7.16 -12.66
C ALA A 275 -7.34 -8.32 -11.70
N PRO A 276 -8.55 -8.92 -11.79
CA PRO A 276 -8.81 -10.19 -11.14
C PRO A 276 -7.89 -11.26 -11.74
N LYS A 277 -7.38 -12.16 -10.90
CA LYS A 277 -6.58 -13.30 -11.34
C LYS A 277 -6.98 -14.58 -10.60
N PRO A 278 -6.91 -15.75 -11.24
CA PRO A 278 -6.85 -17.00 -10.49
C PRO A 278 -5.48 -17.14 -9.81
N ASP A 279 -5.44 -17.83 -8.68
CA ASP A 279 -4.24 -18.09 -7.85
C ASP A 279 -3.08 -18.72 -8.63
N THR A 280 -3.41 -19.51 -9.65
CA THR A 280 -2.46 -20.16 -10.58
C THR A 280 -1.70 -19.21 -11.51
N VAL A 281 -2.14 -17.97 -11.72
CA VAL A 281 -1.40 -17.00 -12.53
C VAL A 281 -0.38 -16.30 -11.63
N VAL A 282 0.90 -16.57 -11.81
CA VAL A 282 1.99 -16.01 -10.98
C VAL A 282 3.16 -15.52 -11.85
N GLY A 283 4.03 -14.69 -11.28
CA GLY A 283 5.24 -14.22 -11.94
C GLY A 283 4.94 -13.48 -13.25
N ALA A 284 5.68 -13.77 -14.32
CA ALA A 284 5.54 -13.07 -15.60
C ALA A 284 4.13 -13.15 -16.23
N GLY A 285 3.31 -14.15 -15.85
CA GLY A 285 1.92 -14.26 -16.29
C GLY A 285 1.04 -13.09 -15.84
N VAL A 286 1.39 -12.46 -14.72
CA VAL A 286 0.64 -11.30 -14.19
C VAL A 286 0.66 -10.13 -15.18
N TRP A 287 1.78 -9.89 -15.86
CA TRP A 287 1.87 -8.81 -16.85
C TRP A 287 0.91 -9.01 -18.02
N GLN A 288 0.61 -10.24 -18.41
CA GLN A 288 -0.34 -10.49 -19.51
C GLN A 288 -1.76 -10.08 -19.10
N LEU A 289 -2.11 -10.19 -17.82
CA LEU A 289 -3.42 -9.75 -17.29
C LEU A 289 -3.51 -8.22 -17.22
N LEU A 290 -2.41 -7.55 -16.89
CA LEU A 290 -2.41 -6.09 -16.65
C LEU A 290 -2.20 -5.26 -17.92
N ARG A 291 -1.42 -5.78 -18.89
CA ARG A 291 -1.06 -5.10 -20.15
C ARG A 291 -2.22 -4.44 -20.91
N PRO A 292 -3.38 -5.08 -21.08
CA PRO A 292 -4.47 -4.51 -21.88
C PRO A 292 -5.10 -3.24 -21.28
N HIS A 293 -4.75 -2.90 -20.03
CA HIS A 293 -5.49 -1.93 -19.23
C HIS A 293 -4.67 -0.66 -18.91
N MET A 294 -3.40 -0.59 -19.32
CA MET A 294 -2.57 0.58 -19.02
C MET A 294 -1.38 0.72 -19.99
N ALA A 295 -1.50 1.60 -21.00
CA ALA A 295 -0.42 1.84 -21.96
C ALA A 295 0.90 2.31 -21.32
N LEU A 296 0.83 2.90 -20.11
CA LEU A 296 2.00 3.26 -19.30
C LEU A 296 2.95 2.08 -19.03
N LEU A 297 2.44 0.85 -18.93
CA LEU A 297 3.28 -0.33 -18.72
C LEU A 297 4.24 -0.59 -19.89
N ALA A 298 3.82 -0.27 -21.11
CA ALA A 298 4.68 -0.35 -22.28
C ALA A 298 5.76 0.75 -22.25
N ALA A 299 5.37 1.99 -21.98
CA ALA A 299 6.31 3.11 -21.86
C ALA A 299 7.37 2.89 -20.77
N LEU A 300 6.99 2.30 -19.63
CA LEU A 300 7.91 1.91 -18.57
C LEU A 300 8.95 0.89 -19.07
N GLY A 301 8.52 -0.16 -19.78
CA GLY A 301 9.41 -1.19 -20.32
C GLY A 301 10.36 -0.66 -21.41
N GLU A 302 9.94 0.38 -22.13
CA GLU A 302 10.72 1.01 -23.21
C GLU A 302 11.57 2.20 -22.73
N GLY A 303 11.47 2.60 -21.46
CA GLY A 303 12.18 3.78 -20.92
C GLY A 303 11.70 5.09 -21.56
N ARG A 304 10.38 5.28 -21.65
CA ARG A 304 9.73 6.43 -22.31
C ARG A 304 8.91 7.22 -21.31
N ALA A 305 8.85 8.54 -21.50
CA ALA A 305 7.88 9.39 -20.82
C ALA A 305 6.46 9.16 -21.38
N MET A 306 5.46 9.68 -20.68
CA MET A 306 4.11 9.85 -21.21
C MET A 306 3.73 11.33 -21.22
N GLU A 307 3.11 11.80 -22.29
CA GLU A 307 2.47 13.11 -22.36
C GLU A 307 1.01 12.96 -21.94
N LEU A 308 0.63 13.66 -20.87
CA LEU A 308 -0.72 13.66 -20.31
C LEU A 308 -1.46 14.92 -20.72
N ASP A 309 -2.73 14.76 -21.08
CA ASP A 309 -3.63 15.86 -21.39
C ASP A 309 -4.95 15.65 -20.63
N GLY A 310 -5.15 16.37 -19.53
CA GLY A 310 -6.39 16.30 -18.75
C GLY A 310 -6.60 15.00 -17.98
N MET A 311 -5.55 14.23 -17.70
CA MET A 311 -5.64 12.95 -16.95
C MET A 311 -6.27 13.17 -15.56
N PRO A 312 -7.35 12.46 -15.19
CA PRO A 312 -7.95 12.66 -13.87
C PRO A 312 -6.98 12.26 -12.74
N VAL A 313 -6.91 13.07 -11.68
CA VAL A 313 -5.99 12.88 -10.55
C VAL A 313 -6.66 13.14 -9.21
N THR A 314 -6.44 12.26 -8.24
CA THR A 314 -6.94 12.45 -6.86
C THR A 314 -6.11 13.48 -6.11
N ALA A 315 -6.66 14.05 -5.03
CA ALA A 315 -5.90 14.94 -4.14
C ALA A 315 -4.64 14.26 -3.53
N GLY A 316 -4.64 12.92 -3.43
CA GLY A 316 -3.51 12.12 -2.95
C GLY A 316 -2.45 11.80 -4.02
N GLY A 317 -2.59 12.34 -5.23
CA GLY A 317 -1.63 12.14 -6.32
C GLY A 317 -1.78 10.83 -7.08
N ASP A 318 -2.93 10.15 -6.95
CA ASP A 318 -3.21 8.96 -7.75
C ASP A 318 -3.87 9.35 -9.07
N LEU A 319 -3.23 9.02 -10.18
CA LEU A 319 -3.77 9.15 -11.54
C LEU A 319 -4.82 8.07 -11.75
N LEU A 320 -6.05 8.48 -12.10
CA LEU A 320 -7.09 7.57 -12.54
C LEU A 320 -6.86 7.32 -14.03
N TRP A 321 -6.06 6.30 -14.32
CA TRP A 321 -5.52 6.10 -15.66
C TRP A 321 -6.61 5.90 -16.71
N ASP A 322 -6.55 6.70 -17.77
CA ASP A 322 -7.35 6.58 -18.97
C ASP A 322 -6.45 6.82 -20.19
N ASP A 323 -6.28 5.79 -21.03
CA ASP A 323 -5.42 5.83 -22.22
C ASP A 323 -5.84 6.95 -23.20
N ALA A 324 -7.09 7.43 -23.17
CA ALA A 324 -7.54 8.55 -24.00
C ALA A 324 -6.80 9.87 -23.67
N HIS A 325 -6.30 10.01 -22.44
CA HIS A 325 -5.62 11.20 -21.93
C HIS A 325 -4.09 11.06 -21.93
N ALA A 326 -3.53 10.02 -22.55
CA ALA A 326 -2.11 9.71 -22.50
C ALA A 326 -1.53 9.34 -23.88
N ARG A 327 -0.32 9.84 -24.17
CA ARG A 327 0.45 9.48 -25.38
C ARG A 327 1.90 9.19 -25.03
N THR A 328 2.54 8.28 -25.75
CA THR A 328 3.98 8.02 -25.57
C THR A 328 4.80 9.26 -25.91
N GLY A 329 5.68 9.67 -25.00
CA GLY A 329 6.57 10.81 -25.15
C GLY A 329 8.00 10.43 -25.53
N GLU A 330 8.92 11.35 -25.31
CA GLU A 330 10.36 11.17 -25.58
C GLU A 330 11.01 10.12 -24.64
N PRO A 331 12.20 9.56 -24.99
CA PRO A 331 12.96 8.70 -24.09
C PRO A 331 13.19 9.38 -22.73
N ALA A 332 12.99 8.64 -21.66
CA ALA A 332 13.16 9.10 -20.28
C ALA A 332 13.79 7.97 -19.47
N ASP A 333 15.09 8.11 -19.22
CA ASP A 333 15.82 7.19 -18.33
C ASP A 333 15.40 7.42 -16.87
N ALA A 334 15.05 6.34 -16.17
CA ALA A 334 14.51 6.42 -14.81
C ALA A 334 15.55 6.93 -13.81
N PHE A 335 16.83 6.56 -13.96
CA PHE A 335 17.91 7.01 -13.07
C PHE A 335 18.25 8.48 -13.29
N THR A 336 18.25 8.94 -14.54
CA THR A 336 18.35 10.37 -14.87
C THR A 336 17.18 11.16 -14.28
N THR A 337 15.95 10.64 -14.42
CA THR A 337 14.76 11.22 -13.78
C THR A 337 14.90 11.29 -12.26
N ALA A 338 15.36 10.20 -11.63
CA ALA A 338 15.55 10.11 -10.19
C ALA A 338 16.66 11.05 -9.68
N ARG A 339 17.70 11.32 -10.48
CA ARG A 339 18.76 12.28 -10.14
C ARG A 339 18.31 13.73 -10.26
N VAL A 340 17.51 14.05 -11.29
CA VAL A 340 17.19 15.44 -11.66
C VAL A 340 15.83 15.90 -11.15
N ALA A 341 14.76 15.15 -11.43
CA ALA A 341 13.39 15.58 -11.19
C ALA A 341 12.90 15.20 -9.78
N LEU A 342 13.20 13.98 -9.33
CA LEU A 342 12.74 13.46 -8.03
C LEU A 342 13.09 14.35 -6.82
N PRO A 343 14.30 14.96 -6.71
CA PRO A 343 14.62 15.84 -5.57
C PRO A 343 13.81 17.14 -5.52
N THR A 344 13.20 17.53 -6.64
CA THR A 344 12.38 18.75 -6.76
C THR A 344 10.89 18.48 -6.62
N ALA A 345 10.49 17.21 -6.65
CA ALA A 345 9.09 16.82 -6.64
C ALA A 345 8.46 16.98 -5.25
N VAL A 346 7.25 17.52 -5.20
CA VAL A 346 6.45 17.59 -3.98
C VAL A 346 5.62 16.31 -3.79
N THR A 347 5.52 15.83 -2.55
CA THR A 347 4.61 14.73 -2.19
C THR A 347 3.20 15.25 -1.98
N ALA A 348 2.19 14.61 -2.57
CA ALA A 348 0.80 14.91 -2.32
C ALA A 348 0.38 14.52 -0.88
N PRO A 349 -0.56 15.24 -0.25
CA PRO A 349 -1.02 14.89 1.09
C PRO A 349 -1.73 13.54 1.13
N THR A 350 -1.52 12.78 2.21
CA THR A 350 -2.22 11.51 2.45
C THR A 350 -3.62 11.77 3.00
N ALA A 351 -4.65 11.23 2.33
CA ALA A 351 -6.03 11.30 2.80
C ALA A 351 -6.17 10.67 4.20
N PRO A 352 -7.07 11.16 5.08
CA PRO A 352 -7.11 10.75 6.49
C PRO A 352 -7.20 9.23 6.70
N LEU A 353 -8.09 8.52 6.01
CA LEU A 353 -8.20 7.06 6.12
C LEU A 353 -7.02 6.30 5.51
N ASP A 354 -6.16 6.97 4.76
CA ASP A 354 -5.00 6.37 4.09
C ASP A 354 -3.71 6.56 4.91
N ARG A 355 -3.76 7.34 5.99
CA ARG A 355 -2.65 7.54 6.92
C ARG A 355 -2.44 6.28 7.76
N HIS A 356 -1.53 5.43 7.31
CA HIS A 356 -1.18 4.19 7.98
C HIS A 356 0.29 3.86 7.75
N PRO A 357 1.08 3.44 8.76
CA PRO A 357 2.52 3.21 8.59
C PRO A 357 2.84 2.21 7.47
N ALA A 358 2.09 1.11 7.37
CA ALA A 358 2.27 0.11 6.30
C ALA A 358 1.99 0.62 4.87
N ARG A 359 1.39 1.81 4.72
CA ARG A 359 1.13 2.45 3.43
C ARG A 359 2.21 3.45 3.02
N ILE A 360 3.19 3.69 3.88
CA ILE A 360 4.36 4.51 3.54
C ILE A 360 5.11 3.79 2.43
N ALA A 361 5.20 4.45 1.27
CA ALA A 361 5.92 3.98 0.09
C ALA A 361 6.46 5.22 -0.64
N VAL A 362 7.65 5.65 -0.24
CA VAL A 362 8.22 6.93 -0.69
C VAL A 362 9.37 6.70 -1.67
N PRO A 363 9.26 7.13 -2.95
CA PRO A 363 10.34 6.97 -3.91
C PRO A 363 11.61 7.71 -3.47
N VAL A 364 12.74 7.00 -3.50
CA VAL A 364 14.09 7.49 -3.20
C VAL A 364 15.09 7.00 -4.24
N LEU A 365 16.14 7.79 -4.45
CA LEU A 365 17.35 7.38 -5.15
C LEU A 365 18.47 7.19 -4.13
N LEU A 366 19.09 6.01 -4.14
CA LEU A 366 20.26 5.69 -3.33
C LEU A 366 21.48 5.49 -4.23
N GLU A 367 22.57 6.18 -3.92
CA GLU A 367 23.85 6.11 -4.61
C GLU A 367 24.98 6.17 -3.59
N GLY A 368 26.18 5.73 -3.99
CA GLY A 368 27.37 5.79 -3.13
C GLY A 368 27.29 4.91 -1.88
N TYR A 369 26.41 3.91 -1.87
CA TYR A 369 26.28 2.95 -0.78
C TYR A 369 27.21 1.75 -0.96
N THR A 370 27.47 1.04 0.13
CA THR A 370 28.05 -0.30 0.10
C THR A 370 27.01 -1.33 0.47
N ALA A 371 26.86 -2.37 -0.35
CA ALA A 371 25.95 -3.48 -0.10
C ALA A 371 26.63 -4.55 0.76
N HIS A 372 25.93 -5.00 1.79
CA HIS A 372 26.38 -6.06 2.70
C HIS A 372 25.29 -7.12 2.83
N GLN A 373 25.62 -8.36 2.46
CA GLN A 373 24.76 -9.52 2.72
C GLN A 373 25.17 -10.13 4.06
N GLY A 374 24.25 -10.19 5.01
CA GLY A 374 24.43 -10.83 6.30
C GLY A 374 23.33 -11.85 6.61
N ASP A 375 23.35 -12.38 7.83
CA ASP A 375 22.36 -13.35 8.32
C ASP A 375 20.95 -12.74 8.40
N ASP A 376 20.85 -11.44 8.70
CA ASP A 376 19.59 -10.69 8.80
C ASP A 376 19.06 -10.17 7.43
N GLY A 377 19.72 -10.53 6.33
CA GLY A 377 19.37 -10.11 4.97
C GLY A 377 20.33 -9.08 4.36
N LEU A 378 19.86 -8.42 3.31
CA LEU A 378 20.64 -7.41 2.57
C LEU A 378 20.53 -6.04 3.25
N THR A 379 21.66 -5.37 3.46
CA THR A 379 21.73 -4.01 4.01
C THR A 379 22.58 -3.11 3.12
N PHE A 380 22.14 -1.88 2.91
CA PHE A 380 22.94 -0.82 2.31
C PHE A 380 23.52 0.08 3.40
N THR A 381 24.82 0.35 3.36
CA THR A 381 25.41 1.42 4.16
C THR A 381 25.36 2.71 3.36
N VAL A 382 24.45 3.61 3.72
CA VAL A 382 24.22 4.90 3.05
C VAL A 382 24.66 6.00 4.01
N ALA A 383 25.59 6.86 3.59
CA ALA A 383 26.17 7.91 4.45
C ALA A 383 26.67 7.38 5.82
N GLY A 384 27.18 6.15 5.85
CA GLY A 384 27.69 5.50 7.07
C GLY A 384 26.62 4.88 7.98
N GLN A 385 25.33 4.95 7.62
CA GLN A 385 24.24 4.34 8.37
C GLN A 385 23.69 3.10 7.66
N PRO A 386 23.34 2.03 8.39
CA PRO A 386 22.72 0.86 7.80
C PRO A 386 21.26 1.15 7.44
N LEU A 387 20.85 0.70 6.26
CA LEU A 387 19.48 0.74 5.77
C LEU A 387 19.10 -0.63 5.24
N ALA A 388 18.10 -1.26 5.85
CA ALA A 388 17.62 -2.58 5.45
C ALA A 388 17.08 -2.56 4.01
N VAL A 389 17.34 -3.61 3.24
CA VAL A 389 16.84 -3.77 1.88
C VAL A 389 15.87 -4.93 1.84
N ASP A 390 14.63 -4.65 1.44
CA ASP A 390 13.57 -5.65 1.36
C ASP A 390 13.59 -6.32 -0.02
N THR A 391 14.44 -7.35 -0.14
CA THR A 391 14.56 -8.14 -1.37
C THR A 391 13.40 -9.13 -1.58
N ASP A 392 12.64 -9.44 -0.53
CA ASP A 392 11.50 -10.36 -0.60
C ASP A 392 10.31 -9.73 -1.36
N ARG A 393 10.26 -8.40 -1.40
CA ARG A 393 9.30 -7.63 -2.22
C ARG A 393 9.74 -7.41 -3.66
N VAL A 394 10.89 -7.92 -4.10
CA VAL A 394 11.28 -7.86 -5.52
C VAL A 394 10.42 -8.87 -6.30
N PRO A 395 9.63 -8.42 -7.28
CA PRO A 395 8.73 -9.32 -7.98
C PRO A 395 9.51 -10.29 -8.86
N VAL A 396 9.18 -11.58 -8.76
CA VAL A 396 9.69 -12.63 -9.67
C VAL A 396 9.16 -12.50 -11.11
N ALA A 397 8.37 -11.46 -11.37
CA ALA A 397 7.79 -11.13 -12.67
C ALA A 397 8.71 -10.27 -13.56
N GLY A 398 9.96 -10.00 -13.17
CA GLY A 398 10.89 -9.18 -13.94
C GLY A 398 12.35 -9.64 -13.84
N PRO A 399 13.28 -8.91 -14.49
CA PRO A 399 14.70 -9.23 -14.48
C PRO A 399 15.44 -8.73 -13.22
N LEU A 400 14.77 -7.99 -12.34
CA LEU A 400 15.34 -7.54 -11.07
C LEU A 400 15.42 -8.72 -10.10
N THR A 401 16.61 -9.00 -9.57
CA THR A 401 16.84 -10.12 -8.63
C THR A 401 17.57 -9.64 -7.37
N PRO A 402 17.47 -10.35 -6.23
CA PRO A 402 18.24 -10.03 -5.03
C PRO A 402 19.76 -9.92 -5.30
N ASP A 403 20.32 -10.82 -6.10
CA ASP A 403 21.74 -10.78 -6.50
C ASP A 403 22.08 -9.51 -7.29
N ALA A 404 21.21 -9.08 -8.20
CA ALA A 404 21.40 -7.85 -8.95
C ALA A 404 21.35 -6.61 -8.04
N VAL A 405 20.48 -6.64 -7.02
CA VAL A 405 20.41 -5.57 -6.01
C VAL A 405 21.68 -5.55 -5.17
N ALA A 406 22.17 -6.69 -4.71
CA ALA A 406 23.41 -6.79 -3.95
C ALA A 406 24.65 -6.33 -4.74
N ALA A 407 24.66 -6.54 -6.06
CA ALA A 407 25.76 -6.16 -6.95
C ALA A 407 25.65 -4.72 -7.53
N SER A 408 24.62 -3.97 -7.16
CA SER A 408 24.32 -2.68 -7.78
C SER A 408 25.10 -1.50 -7.18
N GLY A 409 25.26 -0.44 -8.00
CA GLY A 409 25.92 0.81 -7.59
C GLY A 409 24.95 1.99 -7.39
N ALA A 410 23.73 1.86 -7.89
CA ALA A 410 22.63 2.80 -7.66
C ALA A 410 21.30 2.03 -7.58
N CYS A 411 20.38 2.52 -6.76
CA CYS A 411 19.07 1.90 -6.55
C CYS A 411 17.97 2.98 -6.51
N ILE A 412 16.95 2.82 -7.35
CA ILE A 412 15.67 3.49 -7.18
C ILE A 412 14.80 2.54 -6.35
N GLY A 413 14.30 3.01 -5.21
CA GLY A 413 13.48 2.20 -4.32
C GLY A 413 12.34 2.96 -3.67
N LEU A 414 11.49 2.23 -2.97
CA LEU A 414 10.47 2.76 -2.08
C LEU A 414 10.97 2.64 -0.65
N LEU A 415 11.19 3.78 0.01
CA LEU A 415 11.37 3.81 1.45
C LEU A 415 10.03 3.49 2.11
N ARG A 416 10.03 2.43 2.91
CA ARG A 416 8.88 1.86 3.61
C ARG A 416 9.16 1.80 5.11
N TRP A 417 8.08 1.73 5.88
CA TRP A 417 8.12 1.36 7.29
C TRP A 417 7.43 0.01 7.48
N ASP A 418 8.17 -0.97 7.98
CA ASP A 418 7.64 -2.30 8.26
C ASP A 418 8.35 -2.91 9.47
N GLY A 419 7.64 -3.66 10.30
CA GLY A 419 8.21 -4.34 11.47
C GLY A 419 8.97 -3.44 12.45
N GLY A 420 8.57 -2.17 12.57
CA GLY A 420 9.23 -1.22 13.49
C GLY A 420 10.54 -0.63 12.98
N ARG A 421 10.83 -0.73 11.67
CA ARG A 421 12.05 -0.17 11.06
C ARG A 421 11.79 0.38 9.66
N PHE A 422 12.66 1.28 9.22
CA PHE A 422 12.71 1.67 7.82
C PHE A 422 13.46 0.63 6.99
N ALA A 423 12.93 0.37 5.80
CA ALA A 423 13.57 -0.47 4.79
C ALA A 423 13.32 0.08 3.39
N VAL A 424 14.17 -0.26 2.44
CA VAL A 424 13.99 0.11 1.04
C VAL A 424 13.62 -1.11 0.22
N GLN A 425 12.46 -1.04 -0.44
CA GLN A 425 12.04 -1.98 -1.47
C GLN A 425 12.64 -1.54 -2.81
N PRO A 426 13.51 -2.34 -3.46
CA PRO A 426 14.07 -2.00 -4.76
C PRO A 426 13.01 -2.00 -5.87
N LEU A 427 12.98 -0.95 -6.69
CA LEU A 427 12.18 -0.87 -7.93
C LEU A 427 13.05 -1.01 -9.19
N ALA A 428 14.25 -0.45 -9.13
CA ALA A 428 15.24 -0.55 -10.19
C ALA A 428 16.66 -0.41 -9.64
N VAL A 429 17.63 -1.03 -10.30
CA VAL A 429 19.06 -0.92 -9.94
C VAL A 429 19.94 -0.70 -11.17
N GLU A 430 21.03 0.05 -11.02
CA GLU A 430 22.10 0.13 -12.02
C GLU A 430 23.23 -0.84 -11.64
N THR A 431 23.56 -1.73 -12.58
CA THR A 431 24.69 -2.66 -12.50
C THR A 431 25.69 -2.38 -13.62
N VAL A 432 26.90 -2.92 -13.52
CA VAL A 432 27.91 -2.79 -14.59
C VAL A 432 28.07 -4.10 -15.33
N VAL A 433 27.70 -4.12 -16.61
CA VAL A 433 27.89 -5.27 -17.51
C VAL A 433 28.85 -4.87 -18.62
N ARG A 434 29.96 -5.59 -18.76
CA ARG A 434 31.01 -5.30 -19.77
C ARG A 434 31.44 -3.82 -19.77
N LYS A 435 31.62 -3.24 -18.58
CA LYS A 435 31.99 -1.83 -18.34
C LYS A 435 30.95 -0.80 -18.78
N LYS A 436 29.70 -1.20 -19.06
CA LYS A 436 28.59 -0.29 -19.33
C LYS A 436 27.56 -0.36 -18.21
N PRO A 437 27.01 0.77 -17.77
CA PRO A 437 25.88 0.76 -16.85
C PRO A 437 24.68 0.15 -17.56
N VAL A 438 23.97 -0.73 -16.87
CA VAL A 438 22.73 -1.37 -17.32
C VAL A 438 21.72 -1.27 -16.18
N ALA A 439 20.58 -0.68 -16.46
CA ALA A 439 19.47 -0.61 -15.53
C ALA A 439 18.61 -1.88 -15.60
N LEU A 440 18.26 -2.43 -14.45
CA LEU A 440 17.33 -3.55 -14.29
C LEU A 440 16.13 -3.05 -13.50
N HIS A 441 14.93 -3.18 -14.06
CA HIS A 441 13.68 -2.69 -13.48
C HIS A 441 12.74 -3.84 -13.14
N ALA A 442 12.04 -3.75 -12.01
CA ALA A 442 10.97 -4.68 -11.63
C ALA A 442 9.90 -4.82 -12.74
N GLY A 443 9.61 -3.72 -13.43
CA GLY A 443 8.60 -3.63 -14.50
C GLY A 443 9.12 -3.80 -15.92
N ALA A 444 10.37 -4.21 -16.14
CA ALA A 444 10.96 -4.22 -17.48
C ALA A 444 10.23 -5.17 -18.47
N TRP A 445 9.49 -6.16 -17.98
CA TRP A 445 8.69 -7.07 -18.82
C TRP A 445 7.22 -6.65 -18.95
N ALA A 446 6.82 -5.51 -18.37
CA ALA A 446 5.43 -5.10 -18.30
C ALA A 446 4.85 -4.79 -19.70
N GLY A 447 5.63 -4.24 -20.63
CA GLY A 447 5.23 -4.01 -22.03
C GLY A 447 5.35 -5.24 -22.95
N GLY A 448 5.80 -6.38 -22.43
CA GLY A 448 6.41 -7.45 -23.22
C GLY A 448 7.93 -7.28 -23.30
N THR A 449 8.64 -8.35 -23.65
CA THR A 449 10.11 -8.38 -23.56
C THR A 449 10.77 -9.19 -24.67
N THR A 450 11.98 -8.79 -25.05
CA THR A 450 12.88 -9.56 -25.91
C THR A 450 13.91 -10.36 -25.11
N ASP A 451 13.90 -10.24 -23.79
CA ASP A 451 14.71 -11.06 -22.89
C ASP A 451 14.30 -12.53 -23.02
N LYS A 452 15.27 -13.40 -23.29
CA LYS A 452 15.04 -14.85 -23.43
C LYS A 452 14.39 -15.46 -22.18
N ALA A 453 14.76 -15.00 -20.99
CA ALA A 453 14.19 -15.48 -19.73
C ALA A 453 12.72 -15.04 -19.62
N GLY A 454 12.44 -13.78 -19.92
CA GLY A 454 11.08 -13.23 -19.91
C GLY A 454 10.17 -13.88 -20.95
N VAL A 455 10.63 -14.04 -22.19
CA VAL A 455 9.89 -14.74 -23.26
C VAL A 455 9.55 -16.17 -22.85
N LYS A 456 10.49 -16.89 -22.23
CA LYS A 456 10.26 -18.25 -21.73
C LYS A 456 9.24 -18.27 -20.59
N ALA A 457 9.33 -17.32 -19.65
CA ALA A 457 8.42 -17.21 -18.52
C ALA A 457 6.99 -16.87 -18.96
N GLU A 458 6.84 -15.93 -19.90
CA GLU A 458 5.54 -15.60 -20.50
C GLU A 458 4.91 -16.79 -21.22
N LYS A 459 5.70 -17.51 -22.02
CA LYS A 459 5.20 -18.73 -22.69
C LYS A 459 4.71 -19.77 -21.69
N ALA A 460 5.48 -20.03 -20.63
CA ALA A 460 5.10 -20.99 -19.60
C ALA A 460 3.79 -20.60 -18.89
N ALA A 461 3.59 -19.31 -18.61
CA ALA A 461 2.35 -18.81 -18.04
C ALA A 461 1.15 -19.03 -19.00
N THR A 462 1.31 -18.74 -20.29
CA THR A 462 0.28 -18.96 -21.30
C THR A 462 -0.14 -20.43 -21.40
N ASP A 463 0.85 -21.34 -21.44
CA ASP A 463 0.62 -22.79 -21.53
C ASP A 463 -0.15 -23.31 -20.30
N ALA A 464 0.17 -22.80 -19.10
CA ALA A 464 -0.53 -23.16 -17.87
C ALA A 464 -2.02 -22.74 -17.88
N VAL A 465 -2.31 -21.51 -18.31
CA VAL A 465 -3.70 -21.00 -18.41
C VAL A 465 -4.50 -21.79 -19.45
N ALA A 466 -3.90 -22.13 -20.59
CA ALA A 466 -4.55 -22.94 -21.63
C ALA A 466 -4.96 -24.32 -21.09
N ALA A 467 -4.07 -24.99 -20.36
CA ALA A 467 -4.35 -26.28 -19.73
C ALA A 467 -5.50 -26.20 -18.69
N LEU A 468 -5.56 -25.13 -17.91
CA LEU A 468 -6.65 -24.91 -16.95
C LEU A 468 -8.00 -24.69 -17.63
N ARG A 469 -8.05 -23.86 -18.68
CA ARG A 469 -9.27 -23.64 -19.48
C ARG A 469 -9.77 -24.94 -20.10
N GLU A 470 -8.87 -25.77 -20.62
CA GLU A 470 -9.23 -27.08 -21.15
C GLU A 470 -9.84 -27.99 -20.08
N ARG A 471 -9.22 -28.07 -18.89
CA ARG A 471 -9.74 -28.86 -17.77
C ARG A 471 -11.11 -28.36 -17.30
N ALA A 472 -11.28 -27.06 -17.14
CA ALA A 472 -12.56 -26.46 -16.76
C ALA A 472 -13.64 -26.73 -17.81
N GLY A 473 -13.32 -26.59 -19.11
CA GLY A 473 -14.25 -26.91 -20.20
C GLY A 473 -14.68 -28.38 -20.23
N ARG A 474 -13.81 -29.32 -19.82
CA ARG A 474 -14.18 -30.74 -19.65
C ARG A 474 -15.09 -30.98 -18.45
N LEU A 475 -14.89 -30.24 -17.35
CA LEU A 475 -15.72 -30.34 -16.15
C LEU A 475 -17.13 -29.78 -16.36
N LEU A 476 -17.26 -28.67 -17.10
CA LEU A 476 -18.56 -28.05 -17.41
C LEU A 476 -19.38 -28.78 -18.49
N ARG A 477 -18.80 -29.79 -19.15
CA ARG A 477 -19.48 -30.64 -20.15
C ARG A 477 -20.01 -31.96 -19.57
N LYS A 478 -19.85 -32.17 -18.26
CA LYS A 478 -20.47 -33.25 -17.50
C LYS A 478 -21.57 -32.67 -16.62
#